data_AF-A0A2M7WCI4-F1
#
_entry.id   AF-A0A2M7WCI4-F1
#
_cell.length_a   1.000
_cell.length_b   1.000
_cell.length_c   1.000
_cell.angle_alpha   90.00
_cell.angle_beta   90.00
_cell.angle_gamma   90.00
#
_symmetry.space_group_name_H-M   'P 1'
#
loop_
_entity.id
_entity.type
_entity.pdbx_description
1 polymer ?
#
loop_
_entity_poly.entity_id
_entity_poly.type
_entity_poly.pdbx_seq_one_letter_code
_entity_poly.pdbx_strand_id
1 'polypeptide(L)'
;MAKRLKTGEKVLFGIAVFFIAGAAVLWVVLESKDTPMEATTFWTFDEAGLRGQKVFQREMCKECHLALRGGSHIGLELDGIGSKMSRQELRQYLEHPMLKYGKTGHNGDFATDFTSLKPEEKNDLAAFLSGLKAKEDSPVSGQRPDEVSPLVKMFIPTIQEYIPKGNEGALEQEGHDADHR
;
A
#
# COMPACT_ATOMS: atom_id res chain seq x y z
N MET A 1 39.51 31.02 46.84
CA MET A 1 40.04 29.68 47.17
C MET A 1 39.38 28.66 46.25
N ALA A 2 40.13 28.07 45.31
CA ALA A 2 39.58 26.99 44.48
C ALA A 2 39.47 25.71 45.32
N LYS A 3 38.25 25.22 45.54
CA LYS A 3 38.03 23.93 46.23
C LYS A 3 38.60 22.82 45.33
N ARG A 4 39.61 22.11 45.82
CA ARG A 4 40.22 20.98 45.10
C ARG A 4 39.20 19.85 45.01
N LEU A 5 38.75 19.53 43.80
CA LEU A 5 37.78 18.46 43.53
C LEU A 5 38.32 17.11 44.03
N LYS A 6 37.46 16.36 44.72
CA LYS A 6 37.79 15.00 45.21
C LYS A 6 37.89 14.03 44.03
N THR A 7 38.62 12.93 44.18
CA THR A 7 38.85 11.96 43.10
C THR A 7 37.55 11.45 42.47
N GLY A 8 36.52 11.16 43.27
CA GLY A 8 35.22 10.71 42.76
C GLY A 8 34.47 11.77 41.93
N GLU A 9 34.63 13.05 42.26
CA GLU A 9 34.01 14.15 41.54
C GLU A 9 34.66 14.37 40.17
N LYS A 10 35.98 14.19 40.08
CA LYS A 10 36.70 14.22 38.79
C LYS A 10 36.27 13.09 37.85
N VAL A 11 36.05 11.89 38.40
CA VAL A 11 35.56 10.75 37.63
C VAL A 11 34.14 11.01 37.14
N LEU A 12 33.26 11.53 38.00
CA LEU A 12 31.89 11.87 37.64
C LEU A 12 31.83 12.93 36.52
N PHE A 13 32.60 14.02 36.64
CA PHE A 13 32.64 15.05 35.60
C PHE A 13 33.26 14.56 34.30
N GLY A 14 34.28 13.70 34.36
CA GLY A 14 34.87 13.08 33.17
C GLY A 14 33.85 12.23 32.40
N ILE A 15 33.09 11.40 33.11
CA ILE A 15 32.03 10.57 32.51
C ILE A 15 30.92 11.45 31.94
N ALA A 16 30.48 12.49 32.67
CA ALA A 16 29.45 13.40 32.19
C ALA A 16 29.87 14.13 30.91
N VAL A 17 31.11 14.63 30.84
CA VAL A 17 31.66 15.27 29.64
C VAL A 17 31.73 14.30 28.48
N PHE A 18 32.12 13.04 28.72
CA PHE A 18 32.14 12.01 27.69
C PHE A 18 30.75 11.75 27.08
N PHE A 19 29.71 11.62 27.91
CA PHE A 19 28.35 11.45 27.41
C PHE A 19 27.82 12.70 26.69
N ILE A 20 28.11 13.90 27.18
CA ILE A 20 27.72 15.15 26.53
C ILE A 20 28.40 15.29 25.17
N ALA A 21 29.71 15.03 25.09
CA ALA A 21 30.45 15.08 23.83
C ALA A 21 29.98 13.99 22.86
N GLY A 22 29.74 12.76 23.36
CA GLY A 22 29.19 11.67 22.56
C GLY A 22 27.80 11.99 22.01
N ALA A 23 26.92 12.57 22.82
CA ALA A 23 25.60 13.01 22.38
C ALA A 23 25.68 14.14 21.34
N ALA A 24 26.60 15.10 21.52
CA ALA A 24 26.82 16.17 20.55
C ALA A 24 27.34 15.64 19.20
N VAL A 25 28.29 14.70 19.22
CA VAL A 25 28.78 14.05 18.00
C VAL A 25 27.68 13.23 17.33
N LEU A 26 26.92 12.45 18.10
CA LEU A 26 25.79 11.69 17.58
C LEU A 26 24.73 12.60 16.95
N TRP A 27 24.39 13.71 17.61
CA TRP A 27 23.47 14.72 17.07
C TRP A 27 23.96 15.26 15.73
N VAL A 28 25.22 15.69 15.64
CA VAL A 28 25.82 16.20 14.40
C VAL A 28 25.79 15.14 13.29
N VAL A 29 26.06 13.87 13.61
CA VAL A 29 26.00 12.77 12.64
C VAL A 29 24.57 12.53 12.16
N LEU A 30 23.58 12.57 13.06
CA LEU A 30 22.17 12.39 12.70
C LEU A 30 21.66 13.55 11.84
N GLU A 31 21.99 14.79 12.19
CA GLU A 31 21.61 15.98 11.41
C GLU A 31 22.32 16.02 10.05
N SER A 32 23.56 15.54 9.95
CA SER A 32 24.28 15.50 8.67
C SER A 32 23.69 14.51 7.65
N LYS A 33 22.83 13.60 8.10
CA LYS A 33 22.15 12.62 7.23
C LYS A 33 20.80 13.19 6.80
N ASP A 34 20.84 14.20 5.95
CA ASP A 34 19.69 14.64 5.13
C ASP A 34 19.43 13.61 4.03
N THR A 35 19.16 12.35 4.37
CA THR A 35 18.54 11.44 3.41
C THR A 35 17.06 11.79 3.42
N PRO A 36 16.53 12.52 2.41
CA PRO A 36 15.08 12.64 2.29
C PRO A 36 14.54 11.22 2.27
N MET A 37 13.57 10.92 3.14
CA MET A 37 12.84 9.67 3.03
C MET A 37 12.12 9.72 1.67
N GLU A 38 12.73 9.12 0.66
CA GLU A 38 12.21 9.04 -0.70
C GLU A 38 10.78 8.50 -0.62
N ALA A 39 9.81 9.29 -1.10
CA ALA A 39 8.44 8.83 -1.16
C ALA A 39 8.38 7.59 -2.06
N THR A 40 7.97 6.47 -1.49
CA THR A 40 7.84 5.19 -2.21
C THR A 40 6.46 5.02 -2.84
N THR A 41 5.52 5.94 -2.56
CA THR A 41 4.17 6.00 -3.11
C THR A 41 3.95 7.32 -3.83
N PHE A 42 3.19 7.28 -4.92
CA PHE A 42 2.84 8.44 -5.73
C PHE A 42 1.44 8.27 -6.32
N TRP A 43 0.80 9.39 -6.67
CA TRP A 43 -0.59 9.39 -7.10
C TRP A 43 -0.77 10.19 -8.38
N THR A 44 -1.45 9.58 -9.35
CA THR A 44 -1.77 10.22 -10.63
C THR A 44 -3.22 9.93 -10.97
N PHE A 45 -4.06 10.96 -11.06
CA PHE A 45 -5.49 10.81 -11.32
C PHE A 45 -5.89 11.50 -12.62
N ASP A 46 -6.65 10.77 -13.44
CA ASP A 46 -7.45 11.35 -14.53
C ASP A 46 -8.75 11.96 -13.97
N GLU A 47 -9.58 12.55 -14.83
CA GLU A 47 -10.86 13.15 -14.40
C GLU A 47 -11.78 12.15 -13.69
N ALA A 48 -11.77 10.89 -14.13
CA ALA A 48 -12.52 9.82 -13.50
C ALA A 48 -11.98 9.51 -12.10
N GLY A 49 -10.65 9.46 -11.93
CA GLY A 49 -10.01 9.27 -10.64
C GLY A 49 -10.30 10.41 -9.65
N LEU A 50 -10.38 11.65 -10.13
CA LEU A 50 -10.78 12.79 -9.29
C LEU A 50 -12.24 12.69 -8.83
N ARG A 51 -13.16 12.21 -9.69
CA ARG A 51 -14.53 11.91 -9.27
C ARG A 51 -14.57 10.72 -8.31
N GLY A 52 -13.75 9.70 -8.55
CA GLY A 52 -13.62 8.52 -7.70
C GLY A 52 -13.13 8.86 -6.32
N GLN A 53 -12.22 9.81 -6.19
CA GLN A 53 -11.76 10.33 -4.90
C GLN A 53 -12.93 10.92 -4.09
N LYS A 54 -13.88 11.61 -4.75
CA LYS A 54 -15.07 12.16 -4.08
C LYS A 54 -16.00 11.05 -3.61
N VAL A 55 -16.18 9.99 -4.40
CA VAL A 55 -16.91 8.79 -3.97
C VAL A 55 -16.22 8.16 -2.76
N PHE A 56 -14.90 7.95 -2.83
CA PHE A 56 -14.10 7.37 -1.74
C PHE A 56 -14.22 8.16 -0.42
N GLN A 57 -14.30 9.49 -0.51
CA GLN A 57 -14.54 10.36 0.65
C GLN A 57 -15.99 10.25 1.15
N ARG A 58 -16.98 10.29 0.25
CA ARG A 58 -18.41 10.23 0.58
C ARG A 58 -18.78 8.92 1.25
N GLU A 59 -18.25 7.81 0.74
CA GLU A 59 -18.49 6.47 1.28
C GLU A 59 -17.60 6.14 2.50
N MET A 60 -16.90 7.16 3.05
CA MET A 60 -16.11 7.07 4.28
C MET A 60 -15.07 5.94 4.24
N CYS A 61 -14.52 5.62 3.06
CA CYS A 61 -13.60 4.49 2.90
C CYS A 61 -12.33 4.63 3.75
N LYS A 62 -11.94 5.87 4.10
CA LYS A 62 -10.78 6.16 4.97
C LYS A 62 -10.95 5.72 6.43
N GLU A 63 -12.18 5.52 6.90
CA GLU A 63 -12.44 5.03 8.26
C GLU A 63 -11.90 3.61 8.45
N CYS A 64 -11.86 2.83 7.38
CA CYS A 64 -11.29 1.49 7.39
C CYS A 64 -9.93 1.43 6.70
N HIS A 65 -9.76 2.10 5.55
CA HIS A 65 -8.58 1.95 4.70
C HIS A 65 -7.60 3.12 4.79
N LEU A 66 -6.31 2.83 4.63
CA LEU A 66 -5.29 3.86 4.43
C LEU A 66 -5.14 4.14 2.93
N ALA A 67 -5.28 5.40 2.53
CA ALA A 67 -5.03 5.86 1.17
C ALA A 67 -4.61 7.34 1.16
N LEU A 68 -3.69 7.71 0.26
CA LEU A 68 -3.07 9.04 0.23
C LEU A 68 -2.35 9.34 1.55
N ARG A 69 -1.69 8.34 2.15
CA ARG A 69 -0.96 8.42 3.44
C ARG A 69 -1.84 8.85 4.62
N GLY A 70 -3.14 8.58 4.57
CA GLY A 70 -4.05 8.88 5.67
C GLY A 70 -5.29 7.98 5.70
N GLY A 71 -5.88 7.83 6.87
CA GLY A 71 -6.99 6.92 7.14
C GLY A 71 -6.64 5.95 8.26
N SER A 72 -7.23 4.76 8.21
CA SER A 72 -7.11 3.70 9.22
C SER A 72 -6.44 2.45 8.67
N HIS A 73 -6.03 1.53 9.56
CA HIS A 73 -5.47 0.22 9.23
C HIS A 73 -6.40 -0.94 9.61
N ILE A 74 -7.71 -0.67 9.79
CA ILE A 74 -8.71 -1.71 10.05
C ILE A 74 -8.88 -2.59 8.79
N GLY A 75 -8.97 -1.95 7.63
CA GLY A 75 -8.89 -2.57 6.32
C GLY A 75 -7.46 -2.54 5.76
N LEU A 76 -7.31 -3.06 4.54
CA LEU A 76 -6.01 -3.07 3.85
C LEU A 76 -5.56 -1.66 3.49
N GLU A 77 -4.25 -1.45 3.52
CA GLU A 77 -3.61 -0.27 2.92
C GLU A 77 -3.78 -0.30 1.40
N LEU A 78 -4.30 0.80 0.85
CA LEU A 78 -4.61 0.95 -0.58
C LEU A 78 -3.56 1.78 -1.31
N ASP A 79 -2.63 2.42 -0.61
CA ASP A 79 -1.49 3.04 -1.28
C ASP A 79 -0.67 1.97 -2.03
N GLY A 80 -0.43 2.22 -3.32
CA GLY A 80 0.23 1.27 -4.20
C GLY A 80 -0.69 0.20 -4.83
N ILE A 81 -1.99 0.15 -4.51
CA ILE A 81 -2.90 -0.89 -5.07
C ILE A 81 -2.98 -0.85 -6.60
N GLY A 82 -2.88 0.32 -7.21
CA GLY A 82 -2.82 0.48 -8.66
C GLY A 82 -1.56 -0.10 -9.29
N SER A 83 -0.51 -0.41 -8.51
CA SER A 83 0.68 -1.13 -8.98
C SER A 83 0.46 -2.66 -8.95
N LYS A 84 -0.46 -3.14 -8.11
CA LYS A 84 -0.80 -4.56 -7.96
C LYS A 84 -1.95 -5.01 -8.86
N MET A 85 -2.90 -4.10 -9.13
CA MET A 85 -4.11 -4.38 -9.88
C MET A 85 -4.34 -3.32 -10.95
N SER A 86 -4.71 -3.78 -12.14
CA SER A 86 -5.18 -2.90 -13.21
C SER A 86 -6.52 -2.25 -12.87
N ARG A 87 -6.85 -1.15 -13.55
CA ARG A 87 -8.16 -0.49 -13.43
C ARG A 87 -9.31 -1.46 -13.72
N GLN A 88 -9.14 -2.38 -14.67
CA GLN A 88 -10.16 -3.38 -15.02
C GLN A 88 -10.33 -4.41 -13.89
N GLU A 89 -9.26 -4.90 -13.30
CA GLU A 89 -9.36 -5.83 -12.16
C GLU A 89 -10.00 -5.16 -10.94
N LEU A 90 -9.68 -3.89 -10.69
CA LEU A 90 -10.29 -3.10 -9.62
C LEU A 90 -11.79 -2.91 -9.87
N ARG A 91 -12.16 -2.60 -11.12
CA ARG A 91 -13.57 -2.55 -11.55
C ARG A 91 -14.29 -3.88 -11.27
N GLN A 92 -13.73 -4.98 -11.75
CA GLN A 92 -14.31 -6.31 -11.55
C GLN A 92 -14.46 -6.65 -10.07
N TYR A 93 -13.50 -6.26 -9.23
CA TYR A 93 -13.61 -6.42 -7.79
C TYR A 93 -14.76 -5.57 -7.19
N LEU A 94 -14.95 -4.33 -7.63
CA LEU A 94 -16.06 -3.48 -7.18
C LEU A 94 -17.43 -3.96 -7.68
N GLU A 95 -17.47 -4.68 -8.80
CA GLU A 95 -18.70 -5.30 -9.31
C GLU A 95 -19.01 -6.60 -8.58
N HIS A 96 -17.98 -7.41 -8.34
CA HIS A 96 -18.11 -8.77 -7.83
C HIS A 96 -16.99 -9.10 -6.82
N PRO A 97 -17.03 -8.53 -5.60
CA PRO A 97 -15.91 -8.61 -4.65
C PRO A 97 -15.62 -10.03 -4.14
N MET A 98 -16.58 -10.95 -4.29
CA MET A 98 -16.42 -12.35 -3.89
C MET A 98 -15.78 -13.25 -4.96
N LEU A 99 -15.78 -12.86 -6.24
CA LEU A 99 -15.34 -13.76 -7.32
C LEU A 99 -13.86 -14.13 -7.21
N LYS A 100 -12.98 -13.18 -6.86
CA LYS A 100 -11.53 -13.41 -6.82
C LYS A 100 -11.05 -14.02 -5.50
N TYR A 101 -11.70 -13.70 -4.38
CA TYR A 101 -11.18 -14.02 -3.04
C TYR A 101 -12.14 -14.84 -2.15
N GLY A 102 -13.36 -15.14 -2.62
CA GLY A 102 -14.37 -15.93 -1.89
C GLY A 102 -14.98 -15.26 -0.66
N LYS A 103 -14.36 -14.20 -0.12
CA LYS A 103 -14.82 -13.42 1.03
C LYS A 103 -14.47 -11.95 0.86
N THR A 104 -15.31 -11.08 1.39
CA THR A 104 -15.12 -9.62 1.41
C THR A 104 -15.83 -9.01 2.61
N GLY A 105 -15.29 -7.91 3.14
CA GLY A 105 -16.00 -7.08 4.13
C GLY A 105 -17.01 -6.12 3.49
N HIS A 106 -16.96 -5.95 2.16
CA HIS A 106 -17.80 -5.03 1.38
C HIS A 106 -19.13 -5.66 0.93
N ASN A 107 -19.85 -6.24 1.88
CA ASN A 107 -21.16 -6.88 1.67
C ASN A 107 -22.30 -6.14 2.40
N GLY A 108 -22.02 -5.02 3.06
CA GLY A 108 -22.99 -4.23 3.82
C GLY A 108 -23.02 -4.50 5.33
N ASP A 109 -22.42 -5.61 5.80
CA ASP A 109 -22.43 -5.95 7.23
C ASP A 109 -21.31 -5.24 8.01
N PHE A 110 -20.11 -5.17 7.42
CA PHE A 110 -18.93 -4.60 8.07
C PHE A 110 -18.40 -3.35 7.37
N ALA A 111 -18.34 -3.38 6.04
CA ALA A 111 -17.95 -2.24 5.21
C ALA A 111 -19.02 -1.96 4.16
N THR A 112 -18.89 -0.80 3.49
CA THR A 112 -19.80 -0.33 2.44
C THR A 112 -20.10 -1.44 1.44
N ASP A 113 -21.39 -1.72 1.24
CA ASP A 113 -21.85 -2.62 0.21
C ASP A 113 -21.68 -1.98 -1.17
N PHE A 114 -20.85 -2.60 -2.02
CA PHE A 114 -20.66 -2.11 -3.38
C PHE A 114 -21.92 -2.22 -4.24
N THR A 115 -22.94 -3.01 -3.88
CA THR A 115 -24.20 -3.04 -4.63
C THR A 115 -24.95 -1.70 -4.58
N SER A 116 -24.71 -0.90 -3.53
CA SER A 116 -25.31 0.43 -3.37
C SER A 116 -24.72 1.50 -4.29
N LEU A 117 -23.51 1.26 -4.84
CA LEU A 117 -22.81 2.20 -5.71
C LEU A 117 -23.30 2.09 -7.15
N LYS A 118 -23.44 3.24 -7.81
CA LYS A 118 -23.81 3.27 -9.23
C LYS A 118 -22.69 2.70 -10.10
N PRO A 119 -23.00 2.15 -11.30
CA PRO A 119 -21.98 1.67 -12.23
C PRO A 119 -20.93 2.73 -12.55
N GLU A 120 -21.30 3.99 -12.71
CA GLU A 120 -20.35 5.08 -12.98
C GLU A 120 -19.44 5.36 -11.78
N GLU A 121 -19.97 5.26 -10.57
CA GLU A 121 -19.20 5.48 -9.34
C GLU A 121 -18.17 4.38 -9.11
N LYS A 122 -18.51 3.13 -9.44
CA LYS A 122 -17.55 2.02 -9.45
C LYS A 122 -16.44 2.24 -10.48
N ASN A 123 -16.76 2.84 -11.63
CA ASN A 123 -15.80 3.16 -12.70
C ASN A 123 -14.82 4.24 -12.24
N ASP A 124 -15.35 5.28 -11.64
CA ASP A 124 -14.59 6.40 -11.10
C ASP A 124 -13.74 5.95 -9.91
N LEU A 125 -14.26 5.12 -9.00
CA LEU A 125 -13.50 4.50 -7.91
C LEU A 125 -12.36 3.62 -8.42
N ALA A 126 -12.61 2.77 -9.42
CA ALA A 126 -11.55 1.95 -10.02
C ALA A 126 -10.45 2.84 -10.63
N ALA A 127 -10.82 3.95 -11.26
CA ALA A 127 -9.86 4.94 -11.77
C ALA A 127 -9.02 5.53 -10.65
N PHE A 128 -9.66 5.98 -9.56
CA PHE A 128 -8.99 6.52 -8.38
C PHE A 128 -8.00 5.52 -7.78
N LEU A 129 -8.45 4.29 -7.50
CA LEU A 129 -7.62 3.24 -6.92
C LEU A 129 -6.45 2.85 -7.83
N SER A 130 -6.67 2.81 -9.16
CA SER A 130 -5.60 2.54 -10.12
C SER A 130 -4.53 3.64 -10.17
N GLY A 131 -4.88 4.86 -9.77
CA GLY A 131 -3.96 5.97 -9.64
C GLY A 131 -3.11 5.93 -8.38
N LEU A 132 -3.41 5.05 -7.41
CA LEU A 132 -2.62 4.85 -6.20
C LEU A 132 -1.42 3.94 -6.50
N LYS A 133 -0.26 4.51 -6.80
CA LYS A 133 0.92 3.80 -7.28
C LYS A 133 2.07 3.81 -6.28
N ALA A 134 3.01 2.90 -6.48
CA ALA A 134 4.22 2.77 -5.69
C ALA A 134 5.41 2.44 -6.58
N LYS A 135 6.61 2.82 -6.14
CA LYS A 135 7.88 2.41 -6.77
C LYS A 135 8.04 0.90 -6.65
N GLU A 136 8.66 0.24 -7.63
CA GLU A 136 8.77 -1.23 -7.69
C GLU A 136 9.44 -1.83 -6.44
N ASP A 137 10.42 -1.13 -5.88
CA ASP A 137 11.16 -1.50 -4.66
C ASP A 137 10.42 -1.15 -3.35
N SER A 138 9.22 -0.58 -3.45
CA SER A 138 8.41 -0.22 -2.28
C SER A 138 7.81 -1.46 -1.61
N PRO A 139 7.76 -1.52 -0.26
CA PRO A 139 7.05 -2.58 0.46
C PRO A 139 5.58 -2.73 0.07
N VAL A 140 4.97 -1.65 -0.44
CA VAL A 140 3.56 -1.61 -0.86
C VAL A 140 3.37 -1.74 -2.37
N SER A 141 4.43 -1.91 -3.16
CA SER A 141 4.33 -2.13 -4.61
C SER A 141 3.64 -3.45 -4.94
N GLY A 142 3.83 -4.46 -4.07
CA GLY A 142 3.45 -5.84 -4.33
C GLY A 142 4.13 -6.33 -5.59
N GLN A 143 5.25 -7.06 -5.44
CA GLN A 143 5.88 -7.71 -6.59
C GLN A 143 4.80 -8.52 -7.33
N ARG A 144 4.61 -8.26 -8.63
CA ARG A 144 3.77 -9.15 -9.42
C ARG A 144 4.43 -10.54 -9.42
N PRO A 145 3.66 -11.65 -9.36
CA PRO A 145 4.22 -12.99 -9.28
C PRO A 145 5.21 -13.36 -10.40
N ASP A 146 5.18 -12.66 -11.53
CA ASP A 146 6.07 -12.84 -12.68
C ASP A 146 7.46 -12.19 -12.49
N GLU A 147 7.58 -11.13 -11.69
CA GLU A 147 8.80 -10.33 -11.51
C GLU A 147 9.74 -10.81 -10.39
N VAL A 148 9.38 -11.88 -9.66
CA VAL A 148 10.30 -12.48 -8.68
C VAL A 148 11.57 -13.01 -9.37
N SER A 149 12.73 -12.53 -8.92
CA SER A 149 14.02 -12.89 -9.52
C SER A 149 14.23 -14.42 -9.52
N PRO A 150 14.96 -14.99 -10.50
CA PRO A 150 15.24 -16.42 -10.56
C PRO A 150 15.88 -16.96 -9.26
N LEU A 151 16.64 -16.12 -8.57
CA LEU A 151 17.30 -16.45 -7.33
C LEU A 151 16.30 -16.58 -6.17
N VAL A 152 15.31 -15.68 -6.08
CA VAL A 152 14.22 -15.75 -5.10
C VAL A 152 13.32 -16.97 -5.36
N LYS A 153 13.05 -17.32 -6.63
CA LYS A 153 12.30 -18.53 -7.00
C LYS A 153 12.99 -19.83 -6.52
N MET A 154 14.32 -19.83 -6.42
CA MET A 154 15.10 -20.99 -5.96
C MET A 154 14.99 -21.22 -4.44
N PHE A 155 14.69 -20.18 -3.66
CA PHE A 155 14.57 -20.23 -2.19
C PHE A 155 13.13 -20.26 -1.67
N ILE A 156 12.12 -20.27 -2.56
CA ILE A 156 10.71 -20.47 -2.20
C ILE A 156 10.27 -21.88 -2.62
N PRO A 157 10.76 -22.97 -2.01
CA PRO A 157 9.90 -24.14 -1.95
C PRO A 157 8.72 -23.73 -1.04
N THR A 158 7.48 -23.95 -1.49
CA THR A 158 6.26 -23.89 -0.65
C THR A 158 5.49 -22.54 -0.56
N ILE A 159 5.36 -21.75 -1.63
CA ILE A 159 4.26 -20.75 -1.73
C ILE A 159 3.38 -20.94 -2.98
N GLN A 160 3.90 -21.56 -4.04
CA GLN A 160 3.13 -21.84 -5.25
C GLN A 160 1.93 -22.78 -5.01
N GLU A 161 1.94 -23.54 -3.92
CA GLU A 161 0.86 -24.45 -3.53
C GLU A 161 -0.37 -23.71 -2.96
N TYR A 162 -0.25 -22.43 -2.58
CA TYR A 162 -1.32 -21.66 -1.95
C TYR A 162 -1.92 -20.53 -2.81
N ILE A 163 -1.45 -20.35 -4.05
CA ILE A 163 -2.06 -19.43 -5.01
C ILE A 163 -3.06 -20.23 -5.83
N PRO A 164 -4.39 -20.07 -5.64
CA PRO A 164 -5.37 -20.73 -6.49
C PRO A 164 -5.11 -20.29 -7.94
N LYS A 165 -4.92 -21.26 -8.83
CA LYS A 165 -4.78 -21.01 -10.27
C LYS A 165 -6.04 -20.30 -10.74
N GLY A 166 -5.90 -19.00 -11.06
CA GLY A 166 -6.93 -18.24 -11.75
C GLY A 166 -7.27 -18.94 -13.06
N ASN A 167 -8.54 -18.95 -13.40
CA ASN A 167 -9.11 -19.58 -14.59
C ASN A 167 -8.73 -18.82 -15.87
N GLU A 168 -7.52 -19.02 -16.36
CA GLU A 168 -7.03 -18.47 -17.64
C GLU A 168 -7.70 -19.07 -18.90
N GLY A 169 -8.92 -19.62 -18.79
CA GLY A 169 -9.57 -20.37 -19.86
C GLY A 169 -11.05 -20.10 -20.11
N ALA A 170 -11.64 -19.05 -19.53
CA ALA A 170 -13.09 -18.82 -19.62
C ALA A 170 -13.54 -17.65 -20.52
N LEU A 171 -12.65 -17.05 -21.31
CA LEU A 171 -12.98 -15.87 -22.15
C LEU A 171 -12.73 -16.06 -23.66
N GLU A 172 -12.92 -17.26 -24.19
CA GLU A 172 -12.75 -17.50 -25.63
C GLU A 172 -13.85 -18.31 -26.32
N GLN A 173 -15.04 -18.45 -25.71
CA GLN A 173 -16.15 -19.18 -26.35
C GLN A 173 -17.54 -18.58 -26.10
N GLU A 174 -17.74 -17.27 -26.27
CA GLU A 174 -19.10 -16.73 -26.54
C GLU A 174 -18.99 -15.51 -27.46
N GLY A 175 -18.90 -15.74 -28.77
CA GLY A 175 -18.78 -14.65 -29.74
C GLY A 175 -18.77 -15.10 -31.20
N HIS A 176 -19.48 -16.18 -31.56
CA HIS A 176 -19.64 -16.57 -32.95
C HIS A 176 -20.91 -17.39 -33.22
N ASP A 177 -22.07 -16.87 -32.83
CA ASP A 177 -23.36 -17.35 -33.36
C ASP A 177 -24.45 -16.28 -33.17
N ALA A 178 -24.43 -15.28 -34.05
CA ALA A 178 -25.56 -14.37 -34.26
C ALA A 178 -25.50 -13.75 -35.67
N ASP A 179 -25.42 -14.59 -36.70
CA ASP A 179 -25.85 -14.26 -38.05
C ASP A 179 -26.12 -15.57 -38.79
N HIS A 180 -27.40 -15.93 -38.93
CA HIS A 180 -28.00 -16.44 -40.17
C HIS A 180 -29.46 -16.89 -39.93
N ARG A 181 -30.37 -16.11 -40.53
CA ARG A 181 -31.76 -16.41 -40.94
C ARG A 181 -32.82 -16.74 -39.87
#